data_AF-A0A2E5FYP5-F1
#
_entry.id   AF-A0A2E5FYP5-F1
#
_cell.length_a   1.000
_cell.length_b   1.000
_cell.length_c   1.000
_cell.angle_alpha   90.00
_cell.angle_beta   90.00
_cell.angle_gamma   90.00
#
_symmetry.space_group_name_H-M   'P 1'
#
loop_
_entity.id
_entity.type
_entity.pdbx_description
1 polymer ?
#
loop_
_entity_poly.entity_id
_entity_poly.type
_entity_poly.pdbx_seq_one_letter_code
_entity_poly.pdbx_strand_id
1 'polypeptide(L)'
;MKTTSTQSAGPSGANCDTTPPTLAIVIEGGLVQAVVTDRPEAIRVNVRIIDYDTDGASDDELSEVPQGDGSFCDAVVDHRDLTEAAIDLHHIVDKTDSDP
;
A
#
# COMPACT_ATOMS: atom_id res chain seq x y z
N MET A 1 -32.08 -50.96 -22.08
CA MET A 1 -32.33 -49.56 -21.69
C MET A 1 -31.36 -49.21 -20.57
N LYS A 2 -30.32 -48.43 -20.85
CA LYS A 2 -29.39 -47.89 -19.85
C LYS A 2 -29.72 -46.41 -19.70
N THR A 3 -30.23 -46.02 -18.55
CA THR A 3 -30.40 -44.62 -18.16
C THR A 3 -29.01 -44.01 -17.92
N THR A 4 -28.62 -43.08 -18.78
CA THR A 4 -27.44 -42.25 -18.58
C THR A 4 -27.92 -40.96 -17.94
N SER A 5 -27.62 -40.78 -16.66
CA SER A 5 -27.87 -39.53 -15.94
C SER A 5 -26.89 -38.48 -16.44
N THR A 6 -27.39 -37.50 -17.17
CA THR A 6 -26.64 -36.29 -17.55
C THR A 6 -26.51 -35.41 -16.30
N GLN A 7 -25.32 -35.32 -15.71
CA GLN A 7 -25.01 -34.29 -14.72
C GLN A 7 -24.88 -32.96 -15.46
N SER A 8 -25.83 -32.05 -15.20
CA SER A 8 -25.77 -30.66 -15.61
C SER A 8 -24.62 -29.97 -14.87
N ALA A 9 -23.58 -29.55 -15.61
CA ALA A 9 -22.58 -28.63 -15.09
C ALA A 9 -23.27 -27.29 -14.79
N GLY A 10 -23.41 -26.96 -13.50
CA GLY A 10 -23.80 -25.62 -13.06
C GLY A 10 -22.72 -24.59 -13.42
N PRO A 11 -23.04 -23.30 -13.40
CA PRO A 11 -22.08 -22.26 -13.73
C PRO A 11 -20.91 -22.35 -12.73
N SER A 12 -19.68 -22.44 -13.26
CA SER A 12 -18.46 -22.28 -12.49
C SER A 12 -18.56 -20.93 -11.79
N GLY A 13 -18.81 -20.96 -10.48
CA GLY A 13 -18.80 -19.77 -9.66
C GLY A 13 -17.43 -19.14 -9.79
N ALA A 14 -17.37 -17.97 -10.40
CA ALA A 14 -16.18 -17.13 -10.32
C ALA A 14 -15.94 -16.89 -8.82
N ASN A 15 -14.93 -17.56 -8.27
CA ASN A 15 -14.40 -17.20 -6.96
C ASN A 15 -13.91 -15.76 -7.11
N CYS A 16 -14.71 -14.81 -6.66
CA CYS A 16 -14.26 -13.45 -6.46
C CYS A 16 -13.17 -13.53 -5.40
N ASP A 17 -11.92 -13.27 -5.79
CA ASP A 17 -10.83 -13.19 -4.83
C ASP A 17 -11.13 -12.04 -3.86
N THR A 18 -11.57 -12.40 -2.66
CA THR A 18 -11.94 -11.45 -1.59
C THR A 18 -10.77 -11.06 -0.72
N THR A 19 -9.56 -11.56 -1.00
CA THR A 19 -8.36 -11.14 -0.30
C THR A 19 -8.22 -9.63 -0.48
N PRO A 20 -7.92 -8.83 0.56
CA PRO A 20 -7.65 -7.40 0.39
C PRO A 20 -6.28 -7.19 -0.29
N PRO A 21 -6.07 -6.09 -1.02
CA PRO A 21 -4.77 -5.81 -1.62
C PRO A 21 -3.75 -5.49 -0.52
N THR A 22 -2.51 -5.90 -0.72
CA THR A 22 -1.40 -5.55 0.16
C THR A 22 -0.76 -4.26 -0.35
N LEU A 23 -0.64 -3.27 0.52
CA LEU A 23 0.12 -2.04 0.27
C LEU A 23 1.38 -2.09 1.14
N ALA A 24 2.53 -1.81 0.55
CA ALA A 24 3.80 -1.70 1.23
C ALA A 24 4.45 -0.34 0.98
N ILE A 25 5.04 0.22 2.02
CA ILE A 25 5.88 1.42 1.95
C ILE A 25 7.32 0.93 2.09
N VAL A 26 8.13 1.15 1.05
CA VAL A 26 9.54 0.75 1.03
C VAL A 26 10.37 1.91 1.55
N ILE A 27 11.13 1.67 2.62
CA ILE A 27 12.01 2.66 3.25
C ILE A 27 13.44 2.15 3.20
N GLU A 28 14.36 3.00 2.74
CA GLU A 28 15.79 2.76 2.77
C GLU A 28 16.50 4.02 3.26
N GLY A 29 17.42 3.88 4.22
CA GLY A 29 18.17 5.01 4.76
C GLY A 29 17.30 6.10 5.40
N GLY A 30 16.12 5.75 5.92
CA GLY A 30 15.16 6.70 6.50
C GLY A 30 14.23 7.38 5.49
N LEU A 31 14.42 7.15 4.19
CA LEU A 31 13.63 7.78 3.14
C LEU A 31 12.68 6.78 2.47
N VAL A 32 11.46 7.23 2.19
CA VAL A 32 10.48 6.48 1.40
C VAL A 32 10.96 6.39 -0.05
N GLN A 33 11.24 5.18 -0.51
CA GLN A 33 11.69 4.89 -1.86
C GLN A 33 10.52 4.64 -2.80
N ALA A 34 9.50 3.94 -2.33
CA ALA A 34 8.31 3.61 -3.12
C ALA A 34 7.11 3.30 -2.23
N VAL A 35 5.91 3.49 -2.78
CA VAL A 35 4.67 2.93 -2.24
C VAL A 35 4.11 1.99 -3.28
N VAL A 36 4.03 0.72 -2.93
CA VAL A 36 3.74 -0.36 -3.88
C VAL A 36 2.57 -1.22 -3.42
N THR A 37 1.91 -1.88 -4.36
CA THR A 37 0.85 -2.84 -4.08
C THR A 37 0.85 -3.99 -5.09
N ASP A 38 0.30 -5.12 -4.69
CA ASP A 38 0.03 -6.28 -5.55
C ASP A 38 -1.12 -6.01 -6.54
N ARG A 39 -2.02 -5.07 -6.23
CA ARG A 39 -3.21 -4.76 -7.06
C ARG A 39 -3.49 -3.25 -7.14
N PRO A 40 -2.75 -2.50 -7.98
CA PRO A 40 -2.89 -1.05 -8.10
C PRO A 40 -4.27 -0.60 -8.58
N GLU A 41 -4.97 -1.42 -9.38
CA GLU A 41 -6.32 -1.13 -9.85
C GLU A 41 -7.39 -1.21 -8.75
N ALA A 42 -7.09 -1.94 -7.66
CA ALA A 42 -8.00 -2.12 -6.53
C ALA A 42 -7.93 -0.96 -5.51
N ILE A 43 -6.89 -0.11 -5.58
CA ILE A 43 -6.65 0.97 -4.62
C ILE A 43 -6.61 2.32 -5.34
N ARG A 44 -7.51 3.25 -4.97
CA ARG A 44 -7.48 4.64 -5.42
C ARG A 44 -7.15 5.56 -4.26
N VAL A 45 -5.89 5.99 -4.17
CA VAL A 45 -5.39 6.86 -3.09
C VAL A 45 -4.45 7.93 -3.62
N ASN A 46 -4.39 9.06 -2.94
CA ASN A 46 -3.32 10.04 -3.10
C ASN A 46 -2.32 9.83 -1.95
N VAL A 47 -1.06 9.53 -2.27
CA VAL A 47 -0.03 9.37 -1.23
C VAL A 47 0.73 10.68 -1.04
N ARG A 48 0.87 11.08 0.23
CA ARG A 48 1.73 12.17 0.68
C ARG A 48 2.64 11.61 1.77
N ILE A 49 3.93 11.82 1.60
CA ILE A 49 4.93 11.57 2.65
C ILE A 49 5.19 12.92 3.30
N ILE A 50 5.03 12.99 4.62
CA ILE A 50 5.21 14.21 5.40
C ILE A 50 6.35 13.94 6.37
N ASP A 51 7.47 14.59 6.17
CA ASP A 51 8.64 14.51 7.05
C ASP A 51 8.75 15.82 7.85
N TYR A 52 8.59 15.70 9.16
CA TYR A 52 8.70 16.84 10.08
C TYR A 52 10.14 17.09 10.54
N ASP A 53 11.09 16.25 10.15
CA ASP A 53 12.50 16.59 10.26
C ASP A 53 12.86 17.60 9.17
N THR A 54 12.94 18.87 9.55
CA THR A 54 13.24 19.98 8.63
C THR A 54 14.72 20.36 8.64
N ASP A 55 15.56 19.64 9.39
CA ASP A 55 16.98 19.95 9.49
C ASP A 55 17.67 19.79 8.12
N GLY A 56 18.17 20.90 7.60
CA GLY A 56 18.86 20.93 6.30
C GLY A 56 17.97 21.13 5.08
N ALA A 57 16.64 21.22 5.27
CA ALA A 57 15.72 21.66 4.22
C ALA A 57 15.83 23.18 3.99
N SER A 58 15.68 23.59 2.74
CA SER A 58 15.55 25.00 2.35
C SER A 58 14.11 25.49 2.45
N ASP A 59 13.92 26.80 2.59
CA ASP A 59 12.60 27.41 2.74
C ASP A 59 11.64 27.07 1.58
N ASP A 60 12.14 26.82 0.37
CA ASP A 60 11.34 26.45 -0.80
C ASP A 60 10.98 24.94 -0.85
N GLU A 61 11.59 24.12 -0.01
CA GLU A 61 11.26 22.70 0.17
C GLU A 61 10.20 22.48 1.27
N LEU A 62 9.98 23.49 2.11
CA LEU A 62 9.04 23.41 3.23
C LEU A 62 7.60 23.72 2.81
N SER A 63 6.66 23.04 3.47
CA SER A 63 5.22 23.27 3.36
C SER A 63 4.60 23.39 4.75
N GLU A 64 3.71 24.36 4.94
CA GLU A 64 2.92 24.47 6.17
C GLU A 64 1.82 23.39 6.20
N VAL A 65 1.94 22.44 7.13
CA VAL A 65 0.99 21.36 7.33
C VAL A 65 0.02 21.70 8.47
N PRO A 66 -1.30 21.74 8.22
CA PRO A 66 -2.28 22.00 9.26
C PRO A 66 -2.37 20.81 10.24
N GLN A 67 -2.36 21.11 11.53
CA GLN A 67 -2.43 20.14 12.61
C GLN A 67 -3.84 20.02 13.17
N GLY A 68 -4.11 18.90 13.86
CA GLY A 68 -5.44 18.62 14.43
C GLY A 68 -5.91 19.60 15.50
N ASP A 69 -5.00 20.37 16.10
CA ASP A 69 -5.29 21.41 17.10
C ASP A 69 -5.46 22.82 16.49
N GLY A 70 -5.39 22.93 15.16
CA GLY A 70 -5.50 24.19 14.42
C GLY A 70 -4.19 24.97 14.30
N SER A 71 -3.08 24.46 14.83
CA SER A 71 -1.75 24.99 14.54
C SER A 71 -1.26 24.58 13.15
N PHE A 72 -0.15 25.18 12.71
CA PHE A 72 0.58 24.80 11.49
C PHE A 72 2.01 24.45 11.87
N CYS A 73 2.57 23.45 11.19
CA CYS A 73 3.96 23.04 11.34
C CYS A 73 4.61 22.91 9.96
N ASP A 74 5.84 23.39 9.83
CA ASP A 74 6.63 23.18 8.62
C ASP A 74 7.07 21.73 8.50
N ALA A 75 6.99 21.20 7.29
CA ALA A 75 7.42 19.85 6.94
C ALA A 75 7.88 19.79 5.48
N VAL A 76 8.72 18.83 5.14
CA VAL A 76 8.96 18.45 3.75
C VAL A 76 7.82 17.52 3.31
N VAL A 77 7.14 17.87 2.23
CA VAL A 77 5.99 17.12 1.71
C VAL A 77 6.29 16.59 0.33
N ASP A 78 6.32 15.27 0.20
CA ASP A 78 6.58 14.58 -1.06
C ASP A 78 5.33 13.83 -1.56
N HIS A 79 5.10 13.87 -2.87
CA HIS A 79 4.03 13.10 -3.50
C HIS A 79 4.58 11.81 -4.10
N ARG A 80 4.00 10.69 -3.70
CA ARG A 80 4.28 9.38 -4.30
C ARG A 80 3.08 8.85 -5.06
N ASP A 81 3.39 8.19 -6.17
CA ASP A 81 2.44 7.33 -6.86
C ASP A 81 2.40 5.97 -6.18
N LEU A 82 1.20 5.35 -6.16
CA LEU A 82 1.04 3.95 -5.82
C LEU A 82 1.30 3.12 -7.08
N THR A 83 2.34 2.30 -7.09
CA THR A 83 2.71 1.49 -8.25
C THR A 83 2.57 -0.01 -7.98
N GLU A 84 2.58 -0.81 -9.04
CA GLU A 84 2.67 -2.26 -8.90
C GLU A 84 3.98 -2.68 -8.23
N ALA A 85 3.91 -3.68 -7.35
CA ALA A 85 5.08 -4.19 -6.65
C ALA A 85 5.95 -5.06 -7.57
N ALA A 86 7.25 -4.79 -7.58
CA ALA A 86 8.24 -5.67 -8.22
C ALA A 86 8.72 -6.81 -7.29
N ILE A 87 8.33 -6.77 -6.02
CA ILE A 87 8.62 -7.77 -5.00
C ILE A 87 7.36 -8.57 -4.68
N ASP A 88 7.54 -9.82 -4.27
CA ASP A 88 6.41 -10.65 -3.85
C ASP A 88 5.97 -10.28 -2.43
N LEU A 89 4.91 -9.48 -2.35
CA LEU A 89 4.35 -9.01 -1.09
C LEU A 89 3.74 -10.15 -0.25
N HIS A 90 3.33 -11.26 -0.86
CA HIS A 90 2.69 -12.37 -0.13
C HIS A 90 3.71 -13.28 0.59
N HIS A 91 4.99 -13.16 0.26
CA HIS A 91 6.08 -13.86 0.94
C HIS A 91 6.81 -13.01 1.99
N ILE A 92 6.38 -11.77 2.22
CA ILE A 92 6.86 -10.96 3.33
C ILE A 92 6.16 -11.47 4.59
N VAL A 93 6.94 -12.03 5.51
CA VAL A 93 6.45 -12.51 6.80
C VAL A 93 6.74 -11.50 7.89
N ASP A 94 5.72 -11.15 8.65
CA ASP A 94 5.92 -10.40 9.88
C ASP A 94 6.80 -11.24 10.81
N LYS A 95 7.94 -10.67 11.21
CA LYS A 95 8.65 -11.19 12.38
C LYS A 95 7.84 -10.75 13.59
N THR A 96 6.86 -11.56 13.98
CA THR A 96 6.30 -11.46 15.32
C THR A 96 7.45 -11.72 16.29
N ASP A 97 7.65 -10.86 17.28
CA ASP A 97 8.65 -11.07 18.34
C ASP A 97 8.41 -12.46 18.98
N SER A 98 9.18 -13.43 18.51
CA SER A 98 9.18 -14.82 18.96
C SER A 98 10.53 -15.42 18.57
N ASP A 99 11.57 -14.87 19.18
CA ASP A 99 12.63 -15.70 19.77
C ASP A 99 13.18 -14.92 21.00
N PRO A 100 13.12 -15.49 22.21
CA PRO A 100 13.58 -14.85 23.45
C PRO A 100 15.09 -14.58 23.51
#